data_AF-A0A968VU14-F1
#
_entry.id   AF-A0A968VU14-F1
#
_cell.length_a   1.000
_cell.length_b   1.000
_cell.length_c   1.000
_cell.angle_alpha   90.00
_cell.angle_beta   90.00
_cell.angle_gamma   90.00
#
_symmetry.space_group_name_H-M   'P 1'
#
loop_
_entity.id
_entity.type
_entity.pdbx_description
1 polymer ?
#
loop_
_entity_poly.entity_id
_entity_poly.type
_entity_poly.pdbx_seq_one_letter_code
_entity_poly.pdbx_strand_id
1 'polypeptide(L)' 'MEGLGLLKLLIESTGLPTEAIEREINRLVAQQGLVDTEVTLDDVRDLLSAYLQETLVEAKNSLNTEAAG' A
#
# COMPACT_ATOMS: atom_id res chain seq x y z
N MET A 1 -18.02 6.38 6.57
CA MET A 1 -17.68 5.17 5.79
C MET A 1 -16.88 4.29 6.73
N GLU A 2 -17.19 3.01 6.86
CA GLU A 2 -16.44 2.09 7.73
C GLU A 2 -15.06 1.80 7.14
N GLY A 3 -14.04 1.54 7.97
CA GLY A 3 -12.66 1.33 7.52
C GLY A 3 -12.53 0.18 6.51
N LEU A 4 -13.23 -0.93 6.74
CA LEU A 4 -13.35 -2.05 5.80
C LEU A 4 -13.95 -1.62 4.45
N GLY A 5 -14.95 -0.74 4.46
CA GLY A 5 -15.55 -0.21 3.23
C GLY A 5 -14.58 0.68 2.45
N LEU A 6 -13.72 1.42 3.15
CA LEU A 6 -12.68 2.25 2.54
C LEU A 6 -11.59 1.42 1.88
N LEU A 7 -11.08 0.39 2.57
CA LEU A 7 -10.08 -0.52 2.01
C LEU A 7 -10.62 -1.29 0.79
N LYS A 8 -11.88 -1.73 0.85
CA LYS A 8 -12.53 -2.38 -0.29
C LYS A 8 -12.63 -1.46 -1.50
N LEU A 9 -13.07 -0.21 -1.30
CA LEU A 9 -13.13 0.78 -2.36
C LEU A 9 -11.75 1.04 -2.99
N LEU A 10 -10.70 1.13 -2.16
CA LEU A 10 -9.33 1.30 -2.61
C LEU A 10 -8.90 0.14 -3.52
N ILE A 11 -9.11 -1.11 -3.08
CA ILE A 11 -8.77 -2.32 -3.86
C ILE A 11 -9.47 -2.30 -5.23
N GLU A 12 -10.77 -2.04 -5.24
CA GLU A 12 -11.59 -1.99 -6.47
C GLU A 12 -11.19 -0.85 -7.41
N SER A 13 -10.62 0.24 -6.88
CA SER A 13 -10.23 1.41 -7.66
C SER A 13 -8.89 1.28 -8.39
N THR A 14 -8.09 0.26 -8.07
CA THR A 14 -6.73 0.11 -8.63
C THR A 14 -6.72 -0.35 -10.10
N GLY A 15 -7.79 -1.01 -10.56
CA GLY A 15 -7.81 -1.69 -11.87
C GLY A 15 -6.88 -2.91 -11.96
N LEU A 16 -6.32 -3.36 -10.83
CA LEU A 16 -5.40 -4.49 -10.74
C LEU A 16 -6.13 -5.74 -10.21
N PRO A 17 -5.55 -6.95 -10.34
CA PRO A 17 -6.16 -8.17 -9.82
C PRO A 17 -6.44 -8.07 -8.31
N THR A 18 -7.72 -8.18 -7.93
CA THR A 18 -8.20 -7.97 -6.56
C THR A 18 -7.41 -8.76 -5.53
N GLU A 19 -7.18 -10.05 -5.74
CA GLU A 19 -6.45 -10.91 -4.80
C GLU A 19 -4.99 -10.46 -4.58
N ALA A 20 -4.34 -9.89 -5.60
CA ALA A 20 -2.99 -9.40 -5.48
C ALA A 20 -2.93 -8.13 -4.62
N ILE A 21 -3.89 -7.22 -4.83
CA ILE A 21 -3.98 -5.96 -4.09
C ILE A 21 -4.46 -6.18 -2.67
N GLU A 22 -5.42 -7.06 -2.44
CA GLU A 22 -5.90 -7.38 -1.11
C GLU A 22 -4.78 -7.94 -0.21
N ARG A 23 -3.95 -8.85 -0.74
CA ARG A 23 -2.77 -9.34 -0.02
C ARG A 23 -1.80 -8.20 0.34
N GLU A 24 -1.58 -7.29 -0.59
CA GLU A 24 -0.64 -6.18 -0.39
C GLU A 24 -1.17 -5.14 0.59
N ILE A 25 -2.43 -4.75 0.48
CA ILE A 25 -3.07 -3.83 1.43
C ILE A 25 -3.08 -4.42 2.84
N ASN A 26 -3.43 -5.70 2.99
CA ASN A 26 -3.39 -6.38 4.30
C ASN A 26 -1.97 -6.39 4.89
N ARG A 27 -0.94 -6.58 4.05
CA ARG A 27 0.46 -6.48 4.48
C ARG A 27 0.80 -5.08 4.99
N LEU A 28 0.40 -4.04 4.26
CA LEU A 28 0.68 -2.64 4.61
C LEU A 28 -0.05 -2.21 5.89
N VAL A 29 -1.32 -2.58 6.04
CA VAL A 29 -2.13 -2.28 7.23
C VAL A 29 -1.53 -2.95 8.48
N ALA A 30 -1.13 -4.22 8.36
CA ALA A 30 -0.46 -4.95 9.45
C ALA A 30 0.89 -4.33 9.84
N GLN A 31 1.68 -3.82 8.88
CA GLN A 31 2.95 -3.13 9.15
C GLN A 31 2.78 -1.85 9.97
N GLN A 32 1.66 -1.16 9.82
CA GLN A 32 1.36 0.06 10.58
C GLN A 32 0.61 -0.20 11.89
N GLY A 33 0.29 -1.46 12.21
CA GLY A 33 -0.45 -1.83 13.42
C GLY A 33 -1.88 -1.31 13.46
N LEU A 34 -2.46 -1.04 12.28
CA LEU A 34 -3.82 -0.54 12.15
C LEU A 34 -4.83 -1.69 12.29
N VAL A 35 -6.02 -1.38 12.81
CA VAL A 35 -7.15 -2.31 12.87
C VAL A 35 -8.12 -1.97 11.74
N ASP A 36 -8.39 -2.93 10.85
CA ASP A 36 -9.16 -2.75 9.60
C ASP A 36 -10.50 -2.04 9.78
N THR A 37 -11.16 -2.23 10.92
CA THR A 37 -12.46 -1.62 11.24
C THR A 37 -12.37 -0.12 11.56
N GLU A 38 -11.20 0.36 11.94
CA GLU A 38 -10.95 1.73 12.43
C GLU A 38 -10.15 2.59 11.43
N VAL A 39 -9.74 2.02 10.29
CA VAL A 39 -8.97 2.72 9.26
C VAL A 39 -9.70 3.97 8.76
N THR A 40 -9.03 5.12 8.87
CA THR A 40 -9.50 6.41 8.37
C THR A 40 -8.89 6.76 7.00
N LEU A 41 -9.40 7.82 6.37
CA LEU A 41 -8.82 8.37 5.14
C LEU A 41 -7.41 8.91 5.33
N ASP A 42 -7.09 9.43 6.52
CA ASP A 42 -5.75 9.92 6.82
C ASP A 42 -4.79 8.73 6.96
N ASP A 43 -5.20 7.65 7.62
CA ASP A 43 -4.40 6.42 7.70
C ASP A 43 -4.14 5.83 6.31
N VAL A 44 -5.15 5.81 5.43
CA VAL A 44 -4.98 5.36 4.03
C VAL A 44 -4.00 6.27 3.28
N ARG A 45 -4.07 7.59 3.49
CA ARG A 45 -3.13 8.52 2.86
C ARG A 45 -1.70 8.24 3.30
N ASP A 46 -1.49 8.04 4.60
CA ASP A 46 -0.17 7.78 5.18
C ASP A 46 0.36 6.42 4.72
N LEU A 47 -0.50 5.40 4.67
CA LEU A 47 -0.20 4.07 4.14
C LEU A 47 0.27 4.09 2.70
N LEU A 48 -0.46 4.76 1.81
CA LEU A 48 -0.09 4.87 0.39
C LEU A 48 1.18 5.71 0.19
N SER A 49 1.38 6.75 1.01
CA SER A 49 2.57 7.60 0.94
C SER A 49 3.84 6.83 1.35
N ALA A 50 3.76 6.05 2.43
CA ALA A 50 4.85 5.18 2.87
C ALA A 50 5.18 4.13 1.79
N TYR A 51 4.17 3.46 1.24
CA TYR A 51 4.35 2.47 0.18
C TYR A 51 5.03 3.07 -1.07
N LEU A 52 4.59 4.25 -1.51
CA LEU A 52 5.21 4.94 -2.64
C LEU A 52 6.67 5.27 -2.35
N GLN A 53 6.99 5.76 -1.15
CA GLN A 53 8.35 6.09 -0.77
C GLN A 53 9.26 4.86 -0.79
N GLU A 54 8.82 3.73 -0.22
CA GLU A 54 9.56 2.47 -0.26
C GLU A 54 9.81 2.00 -1.70
N THR A 55 8.76 2.00 -2.53
CA THR A 55 8.84 1.61 -3.95
C THR A 55 9.86 2.46 -4.72
N LEU A 56 9.89 3.78 -4.48
CA LEU A 56 10.84 4.68 -5.12
C LEU A 56 12.28 4.43 -4.65
N VAL A 57 12.48 4.10 -3.38
CA VAL A 57 13.80 3.74 -2.84
C VAL A 57 14.29 2.44 -3.45
N GLU A 58 13.43 1.42 -3.53
CA GLU A 58 13.76 0.15 -4.19
C GLU A 58 14.11 0.35 -5.66
N ALA A 59 13.29 1.09 -6.42
CA ALA A 59 13.56 1.39 -7.82
C ALA A 59 14.90 2.12 -8.01
N LYS A 60 15.18 3.12 -7.17
CA LYS A 60 16.48 3.83 -7.17
C LYS A 60 17.65 2.87 -6.93
N ASN A 61 17.51 1.96 -5.96
CA ASN A 61 18.56 1.00 -5.62
C ASN A 61 18.79 -0.02 -6.73
N SER A 62 17.73 -0.51 -7.37
CA SER A 62 17.82 -1.41 -8.53
C SER A 62 18.54 -0.75 -9.69
N LEU A 63 18.20 0.50 -10.02
CA LEU A 63 18.87 1.26 -11.08
C LEU A 63 20.37 1.50 -10.79
N ASN A 64 20.72 1.80 -9.54
CA ASN A 64 22.12 1.97 -9.15
C ASN A 64 22.93 0.66 -9.18
N THR A 65 22.28 -0.47 -8.93
CA THR A 65 22.92 -1.79 -8.97
C THR A 65 23.19 -2.22 -10.41
N GLU A 66 22.27 -1.95 -11.35
CA GLU A 66 22.48 -2.20 -12.78
C GLU A 66 23.54 -1.30 -13.41
N ALA A 67 23.69 -0.05 -12.93
CA ALA A 67 24.72 0.88 -13.41
C ALA A 67 26.14 0.55 -12.90
N ALA A 68 26.26 -0.30 -11.87
CA ALA A 68 27.53 -0.71 -11.27
C ALA A 68 28.02 -2.10 -11.73
N GLY A 69 27.21 -2.80 -12.54
CA GLY A 69 27.49 -4.13 -13.10
C GLY A 69 28.01 -4.11 -14.54
#